data_AF-A0A432FEK8-F1
#
_entry.id   AF-A0A432FEK8-F1
#
_cell.length_a   1.000
_cell.length_b   1.000
_cell.length_c   1.000
_cell.angle_alpha   90.00
_cell.angle_beta   90.00
_cell.angle_gamma   90.00
#
_symmetry.space_group_name_H-M   'P 1'
#
loop_
_entity.id
_entity.type
_entity.pdbx_description
1 polymer ?
#
loop_
_entity_poly.entity_id
_entity_poly.type
_entity_poly.pdbx_seq_one_letter_code
_entity_poly.pdbx_strand_id
1 'polypeptide(L)'
;MGSSLQKGFTIMELLVAIVIISILVFMISFSIYEDYVEKSKVAKDGLMYAKSCLNDLLTYCMEHPGESLDYTIFENCQDRPSFYGNVTFTIPPANCSVGGTLPENFYVEAHSTLSNKFYVKCVYNEGGIKCYTESQ
;
A
#
# COMPACT_ATOMS: atom_id res chain seq x y z
N MET A 1 -39.64 37.33 25.89
CA MET A 1 -40.56 36.82 24.86
C MET A 1 -39.86 36.88 23.52
N GLY A 2 -39.67 35.73 22.87
CA GLY A 2 -38.97 35.63 21.59
C GLY A 2 -38.78 34.18 21.20
N SER A 3 -39.88 33.49 20.89
CA SER A 3 -39.85 32.12 20.38
C SER A 3 -39.32 32.13 18.95
N SER A 4 -38.10 31.65 18.75
CA SER A 4 -37.51 31.38 17.44
C SER A 4 -38.32 30.30 16.73
N LEU A 5 -39.09 30.69 15.71
CA LEU A 5 -39.83 29.78 14.85
C LEU A 5 -38.82 28.91 14.09
N GLN A 6 -38.57 27.67 14.54
CA GLN A 6 -37.79 26.70 13.77
C GLN A 6 -38.60 26.37 12.51
N LYS A 7 -38.17 26.95 11.37
CA LYS A 7 -38.72 26.64 10.05
C LYS A 7 -38.29 25.22 9.69
N GLY A 8 -39.15 24.25 9.98
CA GLY A 8 -38.94 22.84 9.60
C GLY A 8 -38.91 22.68 8.09
N PHE A 9 -38.12 21.70 7.63
CA PHE A 9 -38.08 21.28 6.22
C PHE A 9 -39.46 20.77 5.77
N THR A 10 -39.90 21.13 4.57
CA THR A 10 -41.13 20.53 4.02
C THR A 10 -40.88 19.07 3.65
N ILE A 11 -41.92 18.22 3.78
CA ILE A 11 -41.82 16.79 3.42
C ILE A 11 -41.42 16.61 1.95
N MET A 12 -41.91 17.48 1.06
CA MET A 12 -41.59 17.42 -0.37
C MET A 12 -40.13 17.79 -0.66
N GLU A 13 -39.57 18.82 -0.01
CA GLU A 13 -38.15 19.13 -0.16
C GLU A 13 -37.28 17.98 0.35
N LEU A 14 -37.67 17.33 1.46
CA LEU A 14 -36.96 16.16 1.97
C LEU A 14 -37.01 15.00 0.97
N LEU A 15 -38.18 14.72 0.39
CA LEU A 15 -38.37 13.66 -0.60
C LEU A 15 -37.53 13.87 -1.86
N VAL A 16 -37.51 15.10 -2.39
CA VAL A 16 -36.69 15.42 -3.56
C VAL A 16 -35.20 15.30 -3.24
N ALA A 17 -34.77 15.75 -2.05
CA ALA A 17 -33.38 15.65 -1.63
C ALA A 17 -32.90 14.19 -1.52
N ILE A 18 -33.68 13.29 -0.90
CA ILE A 18 -33.28 11.88 -0.78
C ILE A 18 -33.21 11.18 -2.14
N VAL A 19 -34.09 11.52 -3.09
CA VAL A 19 -34.07 10.95 -4.44
C VAL A 19 -32.80 11.37 -5.17
N ILE A 20 -32.44 12.65 -5.11
CA ILE A 20 -31.22 13.16 -5.76
C ILE A 20 -29.96 12.52 -5.15
N ILE A 21 -29.87 12.46 -3.82
CA ILE A 21 -28.71 11.85 -3.13
C ILE A 21 -28.58 10.36 -3.48
N SER A 22 -29.69 9.64 -3.55
CA SER A 22 -29.69 8.20 -3.87
C SER A 22 -29.12 7.93 -5.26
N ILE A 23 -29.50 8.73 -6.27
CA ILE A 23 -29.00 8.58 -7.64
C ILE A 23 -27.50 8.88 -7.70
N LEU A 24 -27.05 9.96 -7.05
CA LEU A 24 -25.63 10.34 -7.02
C LEU A 24 -24.76 9.25 -6.38
N VAL A 25 -25.18 8.71 -5.23
CA VAL A 25 -24.45 7.65 -4.52
C VAL A 25 -24.39 6.38 -5.37
N PHE A 26 -25.51 5.98 -5.97
CA PHE A 26 -25.56 4.75 -6.78
C PHE A 26 -24.60 4.80 -7.97
N MET A 27 -24.50 5.95 -8.66
CA MET A 27 -23.63 6.07 -9.84
C MET A 27 -22.13 6.14 -9.53
N ILE A 28 -21.74 6.85 -8.47
CA ILE A 28 -20.31 7.12 -8.19
C ILE A 28 -19.66 5.98 -7.41
N SER A 29 -20.42 5.33 -6.52
CA SER A 29 -19.82 4.49 -5.47
C SER A 29 -19.47 3.10 -5.94
N PHE A 30 -20.08 2.56 -6.99
CA PHE A 30 -20.00 1.12 -7.23
C PHE A 30 -18.63 0.64 -7.72
N SER A 31 -18.03 1.29 -8.73
CA SER A 31 -16.74 0.82 -9.27
C SER A 31 -15.53 1.50 -8.65
N ILE A 32 -15.61 2.80 -8.39
CA ILE A 32 -14.45 3.61 -7.96
C ILE A 32 -14.09 3.32 -6.50
N TYR A 33 -15.09 3.07 -5.66
CA TYR A 33 -14.86 2.85 -4.24
C TYR A 33 -14.18 1.51 -3.95
N GLU A 34 -14.55 0.45 -4.66
CA GLU A 34 -13.98 -0.88 -4.46
C GLU A 34 -12.48 -0.89 -4.73
N ASP A 35 -12.06 -0.37 -5.88
CA ASP A 35 -10.64 -0.27 -6.25
C ASP A 35 -9.85 0.61 -5.27
N TYR A 36 -10.45 1.71 -4.79
CA TYR A 36 -9.80 2.59 -3.81
C TYR A 36 -9.59 1.89 -2.46
N VAL A 37 -10.58 1.14 -1.99
CA VAL A 37 -10.50 0.37 -0.74
C VAL A 37 -9.51 -0.77 -0.87
N GLU A 38 -9.53 -1.49 -1.99
CA GLU A 38 -8.60 -2.59 -2.29
C GLU A 38 -7.16 -2.09 -2.32
N LYS A 39 -6.87 -1.02 -3.08
CA LYS A 39 -5.56 -0.36 -3.11
C LYS A 39 -5.10 0.05 -1.72
N SER A 40 -5.99 0.62 -0.91
CA SER A 40 -5.67 1.08 0.44
C SER A 40 -5.32 -0.08 1.39
N LYS A 41 -5.96 -1.24 1.25
CA LYS A 41 -5.65 -2.44 2.04
C LYS A 41 -4.29 -3.02 1.65
N VAL A 42 -4.05 -3.19 0.35
CA VAL A 42 -2.75 -3.65 -0.18
C VAL A 42 -1.63 -2.71 0.23
N ALA A 43 -1.86 -1.39 0.17
CA ALA A 43 -0.89 -0.40 0.58
C ALA A 43 -0.54 -0.50 2.07
N LYS A 44 -1.51 -0.69 2.96
CA LYS A 44 -1.23 -0.77 4.41
C LYS A 44 -0.33 -1.95 4.77
N ASP A 45 -0.69 -3.14 4.28
CA ASP A 45 0.04 -4.36 4.62
C ASP A 45 1.37 -4.41 3.84
N GLY A 46 1.32 -4.19 2.52
CA GLY A 46 2.49 -4.27 1.64
C GLY A 46 3.55 -3.21 1.95
N LEU A 47 3.17 -1.97 2.24
CA LEU A 47 4.13 -0.89 2.52
C LEU A 47 4.92 -1.13 3.80
N MET A 48 4.26 -1.59 4.85
CA MET A 48 4.92 -1.89 6.12
C MET A 48 5.93 -3.02 5.94
N TYR A 49 5.53 -4.13 5.31
CA TYR A 49 6.41 -5.27 5.18
C TYR A 49 7.53 -5.08 4.15
N ALA A 50 7.23 -4.53 2.96
CA ALA A 50 8.25 -4.28 1.93
C ALA A 50 9.32 -3.31 2.42
N LYS A 51 8.92 -2.26 3.16
CA LYS A 51 9.87 -1.32 3.77
C LYS A 51 10.70 -2.01 4.85
N SER A 52 10.11 -2.89 5.66
CA SER A 52 10.87 -3.64 6.68
C SER A 52 11.92 -4.54 6.02
N CYS A 53 11.52 -5.35 5.03
CA CYS A 53 12.42 -6.21 4.29
C CYS A 53 13.59 -5.40 3.69
N LEU A 54 13.31 -4.30 3.00
CA LEU A 54 14.36 -3.51 2.35
C LEU A 54 15.33 -2.86 3.36
N ASN A 55 14.87 -2.50 4.57
CA ASN A 55 15.76 -2.01 5.63
C ASN A 55 16.68 -3.12 6.18
N ASP A 56 16.18 -4.34 6.35
CA ASP A 56 17.00 -5.47 6.79
C ASP A 56 18.07 -5.80 5.75
N LEU A 57 17.69 -5.79 4.46
CA LEU A 57 18.62 -5.97 3.34
C LEU A 57 19.68 -4.86 3.27
N LEU A 58 19.28 -3.61 3.54
CA LEU A 58 20.22 -2.49 3.59
C LEU A 58 21.22 -2.66 4.74
N THR A 59 20.72 -3.03 5.93
CA THR A 59 21.55 -3.26 7.12
C THR A 59 22.54 -4.39 6.87
N TYR A 60 22.09 -5.48 6.23
CA TYR A 60 22.95 -6.59 5.84
C TYR A 60 24.11 -6.15 4.94
N CYS A 61 23.83 -5.33 3.92
CA CYS A 61 24.89 -4.82 3.06
C CYS A 61 25.88 -3.92 3.79
N MET A 62 25.45 -3.21 4.84
CA MET A 62 26.36 -2.41 5.67
C MET A 62 27.30 -3.28 6.50
N GLU A 63 26.83 -4.45 6.96
CA GLU A 63 27.63 -5.41 7.73
C GLU A 63 28.53 -6.29 6.83
N HIS A 64 28.09 -6.55 5.59
CA HIS A 64 28.72 -7.46 4.63
C HIS A 64 29.00 -6.79 3.27
N PRO A 65 29.94 -5.84 3.20
CA PRO A 65 30.23 -5.12 1.96
C PRO A 65 30.84 -6.05 0.89
N GLY A 66 30.30 -6.00 -0.33
CA GLY A 66 30.78 -6.79 -1.47
C GLY A 66 30.32 -8.25 -1.51
N GLU A 67 29.53 -8.70 -0.53
CA GLU A 67 28.96 -10.05 -0.49
C GLU A 67 27.65 -10.16 -1.31
N SER A 68 27.28 -11.39 -1.67
CA SER A 68 25.99 -11.67 -2.31
C SER A 68 24.85 -11.51 -1.31
N LEU A 69 23.79 -10.81 -1.71
CA LEU A 69 22.63 -10.59 -0.87
C LEU A 69 21.78 -11.87 -0.81
N ASP A 70 21.76 -12.51 0.36
CA ASP A 70 20.84 -13.60 0.64
C ASP A 70 19.63 -13.07 1.40
N TYR A 71 18.51 -12.88 0.71
CA TYR A 71 17.29 -12.40 1.33
C TYR A 71 16.53 -13.51 2.09
N THR A 72 16.91 -14.78 1.92
CA THR A 72 16.18 -15.93 2.49
C THR A 72 16.35 -16.05 4.01
N ILE A 73 17.41 -15.46 4.54
CA ILE A 73 17.70 -15.44 5.98
C ILE A 73 16.82 -14.44 6.75
N PHE A 74 16.20 -13.49 6.07
CA PHE A 74 15.40 -12.44 6.71
C PHE A 74 13.94 -12.82 6.75
N GLU A 75 13.39 -13.01 7.95
CA GLU A 75 11.98 -13.30 8.16
C GLU A 75 11.07 -12.25 7.53
N ASN A 76 11.46 -10.97 7.55
CA ASN A 76 10.67 -9.87 6.99
C ASN A 76 10.60 -9.87 5.46
N CYS A 77 11.48 -10.61 4.79
CA CYS A 77 11.48 -10.82 3.35
C CYS A 77 10.81 -12.15 2.94
N GLN A 78 10.26 -12.90 3.91
CA GLN A 78 9.55 -14.15 3.66
C GLN A 78 8.04 -13.93 3.56
N ASP A 79 7.41 -14.76 2.72
CA ASP A 79 5.96 -14.82 2.56
C ASP A 79 5.27 -15.03 3.90
N ARG A 80 4.21 -14.25 4.16
CA ARG A 80 3.53 -14.25 5.45
C ARG A 80 2.04 -13.93 5.37
N PRO A 81 1.24 -14.45 6.31
CA PRO A 81 -0.13 -13.98 6.47
C PRO A 81 -0.16 -12.53 6.97
N SER A 82 -1.09 -11.76 6.47
CA SER A 82 -1.41 -10.40 6.91
C SER A 82 -2.90 -10.28 7.24
N PHE A 83 -3.34 -9.09 7.64
CA PHE A 83 -4.71 -8.89 8.08
C PHE A 83 -5.73 -9.06 6.94
N TYR A 84 -5.37 -8.66 5.71
CA TYR A 84 -6.28 -8.71 4.56
C TYR A 84 -6.00 -9.85 3.57
N GLY A 85 -4.90 -10.59 3.72
CA GLY A 85 -4.53 -11.70 2.83
C GLY A 85 -3.12 -12.21 3.10
N ASN A 86 -2.62 -13.12 2.29
CA ASN A 86 -1.19 -13.46 2.35
C ASN A 86 -0.40 -12.45 1.52
N VAL A 87 0.77 -12.05 2.02
CA VAL A 87 1.71 -11.18 1.30
C VAL A 87 2.87 -12.03 0.86
N THR A 88 3.18 -11.96 -0.44
CA THR A 88 4.34 -12.62 -1.04
C THR A 88 5.32 -11.59 -1.57
N PHE A 89 6.61 -11.94 -1.59
CA PHE A 89 7.66 -11.02 -2.03
C PHE A 89 8.29 -11.44 -3.34
N THR A 90 8.61 -10.45 -4.18
CA THR A 90 9.47 -10.62 -5.35
C THR A 90 10.70 -9.74 -5.17
N ILE A 91 11.85 -10.41 -5.03
CA ILE A 91 13.14 -9.78 -4.74
C ILE A 91 14.15 -10.29 -5.77
N PRO A 92 14.75 -9.41 -6.59
CA PRO A 92 15.77 -9.84 -7.55
C PRO A 92 17.06 -10.21 -6.80
N PRO A 93 17.82 -11.21 -7.29
CA PRO A 93 19.15 -11.48 -6.75
C PRO A 93 20.06 -10.27 -6.99
N ALA A 94 20.84 -9.91 -5.98
CA ALA A 94 21.74 -8.75 -6.02
C ALA A 94 22.98 -8.99 -5.17
N ASN A 95 24.00 -8.15 -5.38
CA ASN A 95 25.19 -8.12 -4.53
C ASN A 95 25.26 -6.76 -3.83
N CYS A 96 25.74 -6.77 -2.60
CA CYS A 96 26.02 -5.55 -1.86
C CYS A 96 27.19 -4.81 -2.51
N SER A 97 27.09 -3.49 -2.57
CA SER A 97 28.18 -2.64 -3.02
C SER A 97 29.37 -2.75 -2.06
N VAL A 98 30.59 -2.55 -2.56
CA VAL A 98 31.79 -2.42 -1.72
C VAL A 98 31.70 -1.25 -0.73
N GLY A 99 30.83 -0.28 -1.00
CA GLY A 99 30.53 0.83 -0.08
C GLY A 99 29.55 0.46 1.05
N GLY A 100 29.12 -0.80 1.15
CA GLY A 100 28.17 -1.26 2.17
C GLY A 100 26.72 -0.85 1.90
N THR A 101 26.37 -0.60 0.63
CA THR A 101 25.03 -0.16 0.22
C THR A 101 24.35 -1.20 -0.65
N LEU A 102 23.03 -1.12 -0.73
CA LEU A 102 22.28 -1.80 -1.79
C LEU A 102 22.66 -1.23 -3.17
N PRO A 103 22.51 -2.02 -4.24
CA PRO A 103 22.71 -1.52 -5.59
C PRO A 103 21.67 -0.46 -5.95
N GLU A 104 22.07 0.50 -6.79
CA GLU A 104 21.16 1.53 -7.29
C GLU A 104 19.99 0.92 -8.06
N ASN A 105 18.79 1.46 -7.82
CA ASN A 105 17.52 0.96 -8.36
C ASN A 105 17.15 -0.48 -7.92
N PHE A 106 17.78 -1.01 -6.86
CA PHE A 106 17.32 -2.26 -6.25
C PHE A 106 15.89 -2.11 -5.74
N TYR A 107 15.07 -3.14 -5.92
CA TYR A 107 13.66 -3.07 -5.57
C TYR A 107 13.17 -4.32 -4.86
N VAL A 108 12.13 -4.15 -4.05
CA VAL A 108 11.36 -5.21 -3.41
C VAL A 108 9.89 -4.96 -3.73
N GLU A 109 9.23 -5.99 -4.26
CA GLU A 109 7.81 -5.96 -4.54
C GLU A 109 7.06 -6.86 -3.56
N ALA A 110 5.98 -6.34 -2.98
CA ALA A 110 5.07 -7.07 -2.11
C ALA A 110 3.71 -7.20 -2.81
N HIS A 111 3.30 -8.45 -3.05
CA HIS A 111 2.05 -8.83 -3.70
C HIS A 111 1.10 -9.39 -2.65
N SER A 112 -0.17 -9.01 -2.69
CA SER A 112 -1.17 -9.51 -1.74
C SER A 112 -2.18 -10.41 -2.44
N THR A 113 -2.51 -11.56 -1.86
CA THR A 113 -3.58 -12.42 -2.40
C THR A 113 -4.97 -11.78 -2.37
N LEU A 114 -5.12 -10.64 -1.66
CA LEU A 114 -6.34 -9.85 -1.66
C LEU A 114 -6.63 -9.23 -3.05
N SER A 115 -5.59 -8.86 -3.78
CA SER A 115 -5.69 -8.06 -5.00
C SER A 115 -4.74 -8.57 -6.07
N ASN A 116 -5.27 -8.83 -7.26
CA ASN A 116 -4.46 -9.04 -8.45
C ASN A 116 -4.27 -7.74 -9.25
N LYS A 117 -4.78 -6.61 -8.76
CA LYS A 117 -4.74 -5.33 -9.48
C LYS A 117 -3.65 -4.41 -8.95
N PHE A 118 -3.31 -4.51 -7.68
CA PHE A 118 -2.39 -3.60 -7.01
C PHE A 118 -1.28 -4.37 -6.29
N TYR A 119 -0.09 -3.79 -6.29
CA TYR A 119 1.06 -4.30 -5.54
C TYR A 119 1.87 -3.13 -4.99
N VAL A 120 2.70 -3.40 -3.99
CA VAL A 120 3.60 -2.39 -3.42
C VAL A 120 5.00 -2.60 -3.94
N LYS A 121 5.64 -1.54 -4.40
CA LYS A 121 7.03 -1.54 -4.84
C LYS A 121 7.83 -0.56 -4.01
N CYS A 122 8.90 -1.05 -3.41
CA CYS A 122 9.90 -0.25 -2.71
C CYS A 122 11.19 -0.27 -3.51
N VAL A 123 11.76 0.90 -3.78
CA VAL A 123 13.00 1.07 -4.53
C VAL A 123 14.02 1.79 -3.67
N TYR A 124 15.25 1.27 -3.68
CA TYR A 124 16.43 1.90 -3.13
C TYR A 124 17.09 2.78 -4.19
N ASN A 125 17.31 4.05 -3.86
CA ASN A 125 17.97 5.01 -4.76
C ASN A 125 18.68 6.09 -3.94
N GLU A 126 19.95 6.36 -4.23
CA GLU A 126 20.77 7.42 -3.62
C GLU A 126 20.80 7.36 -2.08
N GLY A 127 20.83 6.18 -1.49
CA GLY A 127 20.82 6.02 -0.02
C GLY A 127 19.44 6.16 0.64
N GLY A 128 18.39 6.40 -0.14
CA GLY A 128 17.01 6.52 0.31
C GLY A 128 16.13 5.35 -0.13
N ILE A 129 15.02 5.14 0.59
CA ILE A 129 13.98 4.17 0.27
C ILE A 129 12.72 4.93 -0.15
N LYS A 130 12.24 4.68 -1.37
CA LYS A 130 10.96 5.20 -1.87
C LYS A 130 10.03 4.03 -2.13
N CYS A 131 8.86 4.05 -1.51
CA CYS A 131 7.85 3.02 -1.69
C CYS A 131 6.55 3.63 -2.19
N TYR A 132 5.88 2.92 -3.10
CA TYR A 132 4.60 3.35 -3.67
C TYR A 132 3.76 2.12 -4.03
N THR A 133 2.45 2.34 -4.13
CA THR A 133 1.50 1.31 -4.57
C THR A 133 1.20 1.52 -6.05
N GLU A 134 1.55 0.52 -6.86
CA GLU A 134 1.32 0.49 -8.31
C GLU A 134 0.14 -0.43 -8.66
N SER A 135 -0.44 -0.18 -9.82
CA SER A 135 -1.33 -1.14 -10.48
C SER A 135 -0.51 -2.09 -11.34
N GLN A 136 -0.90 -3.36 -11.38
CA GLN A 136 -0.30 -4.39 -12.24
C GLN A 136 -0.51 -4.07 -13.73
#